data_AF-J9E8K5-F1
#
_entry.id   AF-J9E8K5-F1
#
_cell.length_a   1.000
_cell.length_b   1.000
_cell.length_c   1.000
_cell.angle_alpha   90.00
_cell.angle_beta   90.00
_cell.angle_gamma   90.00
#
_symmetry.space_group_name_H-M   'P 1'
#
loop_
_entity.id
_entity.type
_entity.pdbx_description
1 polymer ?
#
loop_
_entity_poly.entity_id
_entity_poly.type
_entity_poly.pdbx_seq_one_letter_code
_entity_poly.pdbx_strand_id
1 'polypeptide(L)'
;MIASLLPHLIRNATFGQCFVILKRTPLASLNNRFYRITSTNDPIALTAGDLGRLYQVSNEDIDTLYYRYMLPPKFRKQVETLNECVWLYRQPTLEATACLKLAGINIPNLRVVLWGRWGTGKSMTVYQTIYHVWKQGWVLFTIPNGER
;
A
#
# COMPACT_ATOMS: atom_id res chain seq x y z
N MET A 1 5.33 61.33 15.88
CA MET A 1 6.37 61.18 14.84
C MET A 1 6.65 59.70 14.68
N ILE A 2 6.35 58.99 13.61
CA ILE A 2 5.96 59.32 12.23
C ILE A 2 4.80 58.37 11.88
N ALA A 3 3.59 58.91 11.83
CA ALA A 3 2.41 58.25 11.30
C ALA A 3 2.18 58.82 9.90
N SER A 4 2.94 58.36 8.92
CA SER A 4 2.73 58.66 7.50
C SER A 4 3.77 57.90 6.70
N LEU A 5 3.34 56.87 5.94
CA LEU A 5 3.99 56.36 4.72
C LEU A 5 3.35 55.07 4.18
N LEU A 6 2.24 54.59 4.74
CA LEU A 6 1.51 53.42 4.21
C LEU A 6 0.51 53.68 3.06
N PRO A 7 -0.07 54.88 2.82
CA PRO A 7 -1.04 55.02 1.73
C PRO A 7 -0.41 55.27 0.34
N HIS A 8 0.92 55.39 0.23
CA HIS A 8 1.56 55.73 -1.05
C HIS A 8 1.90 54.52 -1.96
N LEU A 9 1.77 53.29 -1.49
CA LEU A 9 2.03 52.08 -2.31
C LEU A 9 0.78 51.48 -2.95
N ILE A 10 -0.40 52.11 -2.79
CA ILE A 10 -1.67 51.59 -3.31
C ILE A 10 -2.34 52.63 -4.22
N ARG A 11 -1.63 53.13 -5.24
CA ARG A 11 -2.27 54.00 -6.24
C ARG A 11 -2.29 53.53 -7.68
N ASN A 12 -1.56 52.48 -8.08
CA ASN A 12 -1.59 52.03 -9.48
C ASN A 12 -1.44 50.50 -9.62
N ALA A 13 -2.34 49.72 -9.02
CA ALA A 13 -2.48 48.30 -9.35
C ALA A 13 -3.73 48.13 -10.22
N THR A 14 -3.52 48.13 -11.54
CA THR A 14 -4.51 47.68 -12.51
C THR A 14 -4.85 46.21 -12.26
N PHE A 15 -6.11 45.88 -12.50
CA PHE A 15 -6.75 44.59 -12.33
C PHE A 15 -5.90 43.44 -12.92
N GLY A 16 -5.16 42.68 -12.10
CA GLY A 16 -4.36 41.57 -12.62
C GLY A 16 -3.26 40.93 -11.75
N GLN A 17 -3.01 41.36 -10.51
CA GLN A 17 -2.02 40.70 -9.64
C GLN A 17 -2.64 40.15 -8.35
N CYS A 18 -2.87 38.83 -8.34
CA CYS A 18 -3.14 38.08 -7.11
C CYS A 18 -1.87 38.01 -6.26
N PHE A 19 -1.79 38.80 -5.20
CA PHE A 19 -0.78 38.62 -4.17
C PHE A 19 -1.23 37.51 -3.20
N VAL A 20 -0.56 36.36 -3.24
CA VAL A 20 -0.76 35.29 -2.26
C VAL A 20 0.19 35.53 -1.09
N ILE A 21 -0.35 35.99 0.04
CA ILE A 21 0.41 36.12 1.29
C ILE A 21 0.42 34.77 2.00
N LEU A 22 1.49 33.99 1.80
CA LEU A 22 1.73 32.76 2.54
C LEU A 22 2.30 33.11 3.93
N LYS A 23 1.53 32.83 4.99
CA LYS A 23 2.08 32.85 6.35
C LYS A 23 3.18 31.79 6.45
N ARG A 24 4.38 32.21 6.86
CA ARG A 24 5.48 31.31 7.19
C ARG A 24 5.10 30.52 8.45
N THR A 25 4.55 29.33 8.28
CA THR A 25 4.44 28.35 9.37
C THR A 25 5.82 27.74 9.61
N PRO A 26 6.23 27.53 10.87
CA PRO A 26 7.45 26.80 11.15
C PRO A 26 7.31 25.40 10.52
N LEU A 27 8.30 25.02 9.70
CA LEU A 27 8.39 23.66 9.16
C LEU A 27 8.55 22.72 10.35
N ALA A 28 7.47 22.03 10.72
CA ALA A 28 7.56 20.88 11.61
C ALA A 28 8.58 19.92 10.99
N SER A 29 9.59 19.53 11.78
CA SER A 29 10.65 18.61 11.38
C SER A 29 10.06 17.43 10.59
N LEU A 30 10.53 17.24 9.35
CA LEU A 30 10.11 16.16 8.45
C LEU A 30 10.64 14.79 8.89
N ASN A 31 10.99 14.58 10.16
CA ASN A 31 11.69 13.39 10.63
C ASN A 31 10.84 12.11 10.70
N ASN A 32 9.59 12.10 10.19
CA ASN A 32 8.73 10.91 10.30
C ASN A 32 7.68 10.75 9.19
N ARG A 33 7.86 11.41 8.02
CA ARG A 33 6.96 11.24 6.86
C ARG A 33 7.47 10.25 5.82
N PHE A 34 8.42 9.40 6.18
CA PHE A 34 8.84 8.29 5.32
C PHE A 34 7.98 7.06 5.60
N TYR A 35 7.54 6.38 4.55
CA TYR A 35 6.89 5.08 4.70
C TYR A 35 7.87 4.12 5.37
N ARG A 36 7.38 3.33 6.33
CA ARG A 36 8.24 2.38 7.05
C ARG A 36 8.35 1.11 6.22
N ILE A 37 9.57 0.69 5.94
CA ILE A 37 9.87 -0.57 5.25
C ILE A 37 10.15 -1.64 6.31
N THR A 38 9.82 -2.89 6.02
CA THR A 38 10.21 -4.04 6.83
C THR A 38 11.72 -4.26 6.77
N SER A 39 12.29 -4.89 7.80
CA SER A 39 13.71 -5.31 7.76
C SER A 39 13.95 -6.51 6.84
N THR A 40 12.90 -7.27 6.54
CA THR A 40 12.93 -8.44 5.66
C THR A 40 11.81 -8.35 4.62
N ASN A 41 12.06 -8.90 3.44
CA ASN A 41 11.09 -9.04 2.36
C ASN A 41 10.41 -10.43 2.35
N ASP A 42 10.84 -11.33 3.22
CA ASP A 42 10.31 -12.69 3.29
C ASP A 42 8.94 -12.71 3.97
N PRO A 43 7.86 -13.11 3.26
CA PRO A 43 6.49 -13.04 3.79
C PRO A 43 6.26 -14.00 4.96
N ILE A 44 7.12 -15.01 5.13
CA ILE A 44 7.05 -16.01 6.21
C ILE A 44 7.62 -15.43 7.51
N ALA A 45 8.60 -14.54 7.41
CA ALA A 45 9.28 -13.93 8.55
C ALA A 45 8.53 -12.70 9.12
N LEU A 46 7.49 -12.22 8.45
CA LEU A 46 6.72 -11.05 8.89
C LEU A 46 5.91 -11.33 10.15
N THR A 47 5.95 -10.38 11.10
CA THR A 47 5.30 -10.51 12.41
C THR A 47 4.30 -9.39 12.66
N ALA A 48 3.57 -9.44 13.79
CA ALA A 48 2.68 -8.34 14.20
C ALA A 48 3.41 -7.00 14.36
N GLY A 49 4.72 -6.99 14.63
CA GLY A 49 5.53 -5.76 14.71
C GLY A 49 5.75 -5.07 13.35
N ASP A 50 5.49 -5.78 12.25
CA ASP A 50 5.64 -5.28 10.88
C ASP A 50 4.35 -4.75 10.29
N LEU A 51 3.25 -4.76 11.06
CA LEU A 51 1.98 -4.21 10.62
C LEU A 51 2.12 -2.73 10.24
N GLY A 52 1.58 -2.37 9.08
CA GLY A 52 1.68 -1.02 8.53
C GLY A 52 3.03 -0.71 7.87
N ARG A 53 3.94 -1.68 7.74
CA ARG A 53 5.18 -1.53 6.98
C ARG A 53 5.04 -2.08 5.55
N LEU A 54 5.86 -1.56 4.65
CA LEU A 54 5.97 -2.00 3.27
C LEU A 54 7.04 -3.09 3.14
N TYR A 55 6.77 -4.12 2.35
CA TYR A 55 7.76 -5.10 1.92
C TYR A 55 7.72 -5.26 0.41
N GLN A 56 8.87 -5.59 -0.18
CA GLN A 56 9.00 -5.75 -1.62
C GLN A 56 8.89 -7.23 -2.02
N VAL A 57 8.19 -7.51 -3.11
CA VAL A 57 8.15 -8.80 -3.77
C VAL A 57 9.11 -8.77 -4.95
N SER A 58 9.91 -9.83 -5.13
CA SER A 58 10.86 -9.90 -6.24
C SER A 58 10.14 -9.99 -7.58
N ASN A 59 10.73 -9.42 -8.63
CA ASN A 59 10.14 -9.49 -9.98
C ASN A 59 10.04 -10.94 -10.50
N GLU A 60 10.99 -11.80 -10.10
CA GLU A 60 10.98 -13.23 -10.43
C GLU A 60 9.74 -13.94 -9.83
N ASP A 61 9.40 -13.62 -8.59
CA ASP A 61 8.23 -14.19 -7.92
C ASP A 61 6.92 -13.71 -8.55
N ILE A 62 6.86 -12.43 -8.95
CA ILE A 62 5.71 -11.85 -9.66
C ILE A 62 5.46 -12.58 -10.97
N ASP A 63 6.53 -12.84 -11.72
CA ASP A 63 6.45 -13.50 -13.02
C ASP A 63 6.04 -14.96 -12.86
N THR A 64 6.60 -15.66 -11.87
CA THR A 64 6.28 -17.05 -11.55
C THR A 64 4.81 -17.23 -11.13
N LEU A 65 4.26 -16.27 -10.38
CA LEU A 65 2.87 -16.28 -9.93
C LEU A 65 1.89 -15.64 -10.92
N TYR A 66 2.36 -15.25 -12.12
CA TYR A 66 1.57 -14.56 -13.13
C TYR A 66 0.85 -13.31 -12.59
N TYR A 67 1.42 -12.66 -11.58
CA TYR A 67 0.83 -11.51 -10.91
C TYR A 67 0.71 -10.28 -11.81
N ARG A 68 1.52 -10.20 -12.87
CA ARG A 68 1.31 -9.20 -13.94
C ARG A 68 -0.06 -9.32 -14.62
N TYR A 69 -0.72 -10.47 -14.56
CA TYR A 69 -2.05 -10.67 -15.15
C TYR A 69 -3.14 -10.90 -14.11
N MET A 70 -2.78 -11.37 -12.92
CA MET A 70 -3.75 -11.69 -11.86
C MET A 70 -4.03 -10.50 -10.93
N LEU A 71 -3.05 -9.63 -10.66
CA LEU A 71 -3.24 -8.52 -9.72
C LEU A 71 -4.37 -7.57 -10.15
N PRO A 72 -5.02 -6.87 -9.21
CA PRO A 72 -6.07 -5.90 -9.53
C PRO A 72 -5.58 -4.87 -10.56
N PRO A 73 -6.38 -4.49 -11.58
CA PRO A 73 -5.91 -3.72 -12.73
C PRO A 73 -5.19 -2.41 -12.37
N LYS A 74 -5.68 -1.70 -11.35
CA LYS A 74 -5.05 -0.46 -10.87
C LYS A 74 -3.68 -0.70 -10.24
N PHE A 75 -3.55 -1.78 -9.47
CA PHE A 75 -2.30 -2.13 -8.81
C PHE A 75 -1.29 -2.70 -9.81
N ARG A 76 -1.75 -3.46 -10.81
CA ARG A 76 -0.92 -3.91 -11.93
C ARG A 76 -0.26 -2.74 -12.68
N LYS A 77 -1.05 -1.72 -13.04
CA LYS A 77 -0.50 -0.51 -13.68
C LYS A 77 0.57 0.16 -12.83
N GLN A 78 0.39 0.18 -11.51
CA GLN A 78 1.41 0.71 -10.60
C GLN A 78 2.69 -0.11 -10.63
N VAL A 79 2.60 -1.44 -10.59
CA VAL A 79 3.75 -2.35 -10.71
C VAL A 79 4.46 -2.17 -12.06
N GLU A 80 3.71 -2.03 -13.15
CA GLU A 80 4.26 -1.78 -14.49
C GLU A 80 4.97 -0.42 -14.57
N THR A 81 4.40 0.61 -13.95
CA THR A 81 4.95 1.98 -14.01
C THR A 81 6.21 2.11 -13.16
N LEU A 82 6.22 1.51 -11.97
CA LEU A 82 7.33 1.63 -11.02
C LEU A 82 8.37 0.52 -11.20
N ASN A 83 8.06 -0.51 -11.98
CA ASN A 83 8.86 -1.73 -12.16
C ASN A 83 9.22 -2.43 -10.82
N GLU A 84 8.36 -2.26 -9.81
CA GLU A 84 8.48 -2.86 -8.49
C GLU A 84 7.10 -3.26 -7.97
N CYS A 85 7.05 -4.33 -7.18
CA CYS A 85 5.84 -4.70 -6.46
C CYS A 85 6.08 -4.59 -4.96
N VAL A 86 5.52 -3.52 -4.40
CA VAL A 86 5.63 -3.22 -2.97
C VAL A 86 4.26 -3.33 -2.32
N TRP A 87 4.20 -4.08 -1.22
CA TRP A 87 2.97 -4.40 -0.52
C TRP A 87 2.98 -3.86 0.90
N LEU A 88 1.85 -3.29 1.32
CA LEU A 88 1.61 -2.97 2.71
C LEU A 88 1.23 -4.25 3.46
N TYR A 89 1.96 -4.56 4.53
CA TYR A 89 1.60 -5.64 5.44
C TYR A 89 0.47 -5.20 6.37
N ARG A 90 -0.66 -5.88 6.30
CA ARG A 90 -1.91 -5.47 6.96
C ARG A 90 -2.39 -6.54 7.93
N GLN A 91 -3.16 -6.11 8.92
CA GLN A 91 -3.73 -7.01 9.93
C GLN A 91 -4.55 -8.17 9.32
N PRO A 92 -5.42 -7.95 8.31
CA PRO A 92 -6.15 -9.07 7.70
C PRO A 92 -5.25 -10.11 7.03
N THR A 93 -4.06 -9.72 6.56
CA THR A 93 -3.09 -10.65 5.97
C THR A 93 -2.43 -11.51 7.05
N LEU A 94 -2.06 -10.91 8.17
CA LEU A 94 -1.56 -11.63 9.35
C LEU A 94 -2.60 -12.64 9.86
N GLU A 95 -3.86 -12.22 9.97
CA GLU A 95 -4.96 -13.09 10.42
C GLU A 95 -5.23 -14.23 9.41
N ALA A 96 -5.30 -13.93 8.11
CA ALA A 96 -5.53 -14.94 7.08
C ALA A 96 -4.42 -16.00 7.05
N THR A 97 -3.16 -15.58 7.11
CA THR A 97 -2.01 -16.50 7.15
C THR A 97 -1.98 -17.31 8.45
N ALA A 98 -2.36 -16.72 9.60
CA ALA A 98 -2.50 -17.45 10.85
C ALA A 98 -3.61 -18.51 10.79
N CYS A 99 -4.77 -18.20 10.20
CA CYS A 99 -5.85 -19.17 10.00
C CYS A 99 -5.40 -20.35 9.13
N LEU A 100 -4.62 -20.10 8.07
CA LEU A 100 -4.13 -21.16 7.19
C LEU A 100 -3.13 -22.11 7.86
N LYS A 101 -2.47 -21.70 8.95
CA LYS A 101 -1.63 -22.61 9.77
C LYS A 101 -2.45 -23.71 10.46
N LEU A 102 -3.76 -23.51 10.63
CA LEU A 102 -4.67 -24.53 11.19
C LEU A 102 -5.14 -25.52 10.13
N ALA A 103 -4.88 -25.28 8.84
CA ALA A 103 -5.21 -26.24 7.80
C ALA A 103 -4.30 -27.47 7.93
N GLY A 104 -4.90 -28.65 7.93
CA GLY A 104 -4.18 -29.91 8.04
C GLY A 104 -4.99 -31.06 7.48
N ILE A 105 -4.33 -32.18 7.22
CA ILE A 105 -4.92 -33.38 6.58
C ILE A 105 -6.02 -33.99 7.45
N ASN A 106 -5.93 -33.84 8.78
CA ASN A 106 -6.84 -34.44 9.76
C ASN A 106 -8.05 -33.55 10.10
N ILE A 107 -8.18 -32.38 9.48
CA ILE A 107 -9.21 -31.39 9.78
C ILE A 107 -10.02 -31.16 8.49
N PRO A 108 -11.35 -30.99 8.57
CA PRO A 108 -12.13 -30.64 7.39
C PRO A 108 -11.60 -29.36 6.72
N ASN A 109 -11.74 -29.28 5.41
CA ASN A 109 -11.23 -28.17 4.60
C ASN A 109 -11.65 -26.80 5.16
N LEU A 110 -10.67 -25.99 5.53
CA LEU A 110 -10.88 -24.64 6.06
C LEU A 110 -11.45 -23.73 4.96
N ARG A 111 -12.55 -23.03 5.27
CA ARG A 111 -13.16 -22.04 4.38
C ARG A 111 -13.00 -20.64 4.99
N VAL A 112 -12.26 -19.78 4.31
CA VAL A 112 -12.01 -18.40 4.76
C VAL A 112 -12.67 -17.43 3.78
N VAL A 113 -13.39 -16.44 4.31
CA VAL A 113 -14.06 -15.40 3.51
C VAL A 113 -13.57 -14.04 3.97
N LEU A 114 -13.01 -13.25 3.05
CA LEU A 114 -12.67 -11.85 3.29
C LEU A 114 -13.86 -10.97 2.91
N TRP A 115 -14.41 -10.26 3.89
CA TRP A 115 -15.57 -9.38 3.70
C TRP A 115 -15.24 -7.94 4.11
N GLY A 116 -16.03 -6.98 3.64
CA GLY A 116 -15.88 -5.56 3.96
C GLY A 116 -16.25 -4.62 2.82
N ARG A 117 -16.24 -3.31 3.09
CA ARG A 117 -16.63 -2.25 2.13
C ARG A 117 -15.85 -2.31 0.81
N TRP A 118 -16.41 -1.73 -0.25
CA TRP A 118 -15.71 -1.62 -1.54
C TRP A 118 -14.40 -0.83 -1.39
N GLY A 119 -13.36 -1.25 -2.12
CA GLY A 119 -12.07 -0.56 -2.11
C GLY A 119 -11.19 -0.76 -0.87
N THR A 120 -11.55 -1.62 0.09
CA THR A 120 -10.75 -1.86 1.31
C THR A 120 -9.54 -2.77 1.12
N GLY A 121 -9.23 -3.18 -0.12
CA GLY A 121 -8.05 -3.99 -0.45
C GLY A 121 -8.18 -5.49 -0.14
N LYS A 122 -9.40 -6.04 -0.11
CA LYS A 122 -9.65 -7.49 0.07
C LYS A 122 -8.88 -8.34 -0.92
N SER A 123 -8.93 -8.01 -2.21
CA SER A 123 -8.20 -8.72 -3.26
C SER A 123 -6.69 -8.71 -3.03
N MET A 124 -6.14 -7.59 -2.55
CA MET A 124 -4.71 -7.51 -2.19
C MET A 124 -4.36 -8.45 -1.03
N THR A 125 -5.21 -8.52 0.00
CA THR A 125 -5.03 -9.49 1.10
C THR A 125 -5.07 -10.94 0.60
N VAL A 126 -5.92 -11.27 -0.38
CA VAL A 126 -5.92 -12.60 -1.02
C VAL A 126 -4.58 -12.89 -1.69
N TYR A 127 -4.08 -11.99 -2.56
CA TYR A 127 -2.80 -12.18 -3.24
C TYR A 127 -1.60 -12.23 -2.29
N GLN A 128 -1.61 -11.44 -1.22
CA GLN A 128 -0.58 -11.52 -0.18
C GLN A 128 -0.60 -12.89 0.54
N THR A 129 -1.81 -13.39 0.84
CA THR A 129 -1.98 -14.72 1.44
C THR A 129 -1.50 -15.83 0.51
N ILE A 130 -1.85 -15.76 -0.78
CA ILE A 130 -1.38 -16.70 -1.83
C ILE A 130 0.15 -16.70 -1.89
N TYR A 131 0.77 -15.52 -1.92
CA TYR A 131 2.22 -15.41 -1.95
C TYR A 131 2.89 -16.04 -0.71
N HIS A 132 2.30 -15.83 0.47
CA HIS A 132 2.79 -16.42 1.71
C HIS A 132 2.77 -17.96 1.67
N VAL A 133 1.65 -18.58 1.27
CA VAL A 133 1.57 -20.05 1.19
C VAL A 133 2.37 -20.62 0.02
N TRP A 134 2.53 -19.87 -1.07
CA TRP A 134 3.41 -20.26 -2.16
C TRP A 134 4.86 -20.39 -1.72
N LYS A 135 5.37 -19.41 -0.95
CA LYS A 135 6.72 -19.47 -0.36
C LYS A 135 6.87 -20.65 0.63
N GLN A 136 5.77 -21.16 1.18
CA GLN A 136 5.75 -22.37 2.01
C GLN A 136 5.68 -23.68 1.20
N GLY A 137 5.65 -23.61 -0.14
CA GLY A 137 5.62 -24.79 -1.01
C GLY A 137 4.23 -25.37 -1.26
N TRP A 138 3.17 -24.59 -1.06
CA TRP A 138 1.80 -25.06 -1.31
C TRP A 138 1.49 -25.14 -2.81
N VAL A 139 0.66 -26.10 -3.20
CA VAL A 139 0.07 -26.14 -4.54
C VAL A 139 -1.06 -25.12 -4.62
N LEU A 140 -0.98 -24.21 -5.59
CA LEU A 140 -1.92 -23.12 -5.75
C LEU A 140 -2.94 -23.43 -6.85
N PHE A 141 -4.21 -23.20 -6.55
CA PHE A 141 -5.27 -23.10 -7.55
C PHE A 141 -6.04 -21.80 -7.33
N THR A 142 -5.85 -20.84 -8.22
CA THR A 142 -6.44 -19.50 -8.11
C THR A 142 -7.34 -19.25 -9.31
N ILE A 143 -8.58 -18.83 -9.03
CA ILE A 143 -9.50 -18.36 -10.07
C ILE A 143 -9.45 -16.83 -9.99
N PRO A 144 -8.77 -16.15 -10.92
CA PRO A 144 -8.81 -14.69 -10.94
C PRO A 144 -10.24 -14.25 -11.27
N ASN A 145 -10.73 -13.23 -10.58
CA ASN A 145 -11.95 -12.56 -11.03
C ASN A 145 -11.65 -11.89 -12.37
N GLY A 146 -12.16 -12.48 -13.46
CA GLY A 146 -12.25 -11.82 -14.75
C GLY A 146 -13.27 -10.68 -14.66
N GLU A 147 -12.83 -9.50 -14.21
CA GLU A 147 -13.54 -8.27 -14.55
C GLU A 147 -13.37 -8.09 -16.07
N ARG A 148 -14.45 -8.33 -16.81
CA ARG A 148 -14.63 -7.93 -18.21
C ARG A 148 -14.55 -6.42 -18.34
#